data_AF-B8MMG3-F1
#
_entry.id   AF-B8MMG3-F1
#
_cell.length_a   1.000
_cell.length_b   1.000
_cell.length_c   1.000
_cell.angle_alpha   90.00
_cell.angle_beta   90.00
_cell.angle_gamma   90.00
#
_symmetry.space_group_name_H-M   'P 1'
#
loop_
_entity.id
_entity.type
_entity.pdbx_description
1 polymer ?
#
loop_
_entity_poly.entity_id
_entity_poly.type
_entity_poly.pdbx_seq_one_letter_code
_entity_poly.pdbx_strand_id
1 'polypeptide(L)'
;MDNETIANIDSSLESLDSEISKIRKTIKNFQDTRRLLSASLLSSHYVRQEIEQNTRTGSGTTTRFALKEVATLMSDALKHRDTNYHRLAFSTTLFPWKDPNPYSESPNLLGLRIDVCVRNGTFAKPYYVLLQRQKESGNALSSTLQREKRSSMSLSIYRHTIPPFIPMDKLAHRYLPQSRLSRRQGEDADEVEGLKSKAKTRKQDINAFARHLRKELAAWYARRDSISWLQERFGVTDVSHGTDGNSGLTEDDRHRTTQAGGLVSLAATSLEARYVRIEWKDGRVGRFKLSNSGLVERAVVIGERGRDKQTELVLMGGDKRVESLVTRLLTV
;
A
#
# COMPACT_ATOMS: atom_id res chain seq x y z
N MET A 1 27.77 1.92 -45.70
CA MET A 1 27.91 2.25 -44.27
C MET A 1 28.24 0.95 -43.59
N ASP A 2 29.41 0.89 -42.98
CA ASP A 2 29.98 -0.36 -42.49
C ASP A 2 29.38 -0.68 -41.11
N ASN A 3 29.12 -1.95 -40.80
CA ASN A 3 28.48 -2.37 -39.54
C ASN A 3 29.21 -1.83 -38.29
N GLU A 4 30.53 -1.59 -38.38
CA GLU A 4 31.33 -0.97 -37.33
C GLU A 4 30.98 0.50 -37.09
N THR A 5 30.66 1.26 -38.14
CA THR A 5 30.21 2.66 -37.98
C THR A 5 28.84 2.76 -37.31
N ILE A 6 27.94 1.81 -37.58
CA ILE A 6 26.61 1.75 -36.95
C ILE A 6 26.74 1.38 -35.47
N ALA A 7 27.59 0.41 -35.12
CA ALA A 7 27.84 0.02 -33.72
C ALA A 7 28.50 1.14 -32.88
N ASN A 8 29.40 1.93 -33.48
CA ASN A 8 29.99 3.09 -32.82
C ASN A 8 28.97 4.23 -32.60
N ILE A 9 28.03 4.42 -33.53
CA ILE A 9 26.94 5.39 -33.35
C ILE A 9 26.00 4.93 -32.23
N ASP A 10 25.63 3.65 -32.20
CA ASP A 10 24.72 3.09 -31.20
C ASP A 10 25.29 3.17 -29.78
N SER A 11 26.56 2.80 -29.61
CA SER A 11 27.27 2.95 -28.32
C SER A 11 27.42 4.42 -27.87
N SER A 12 27.62 5.35 -28.82
CA SER A 12 27.63 6.79 -28.53
C SER A 12 26.24 7.28 -28.09
N LEU A 13 25.17 6.80 -28.74
CA LEU A 13 23.78 7.11 -28.38
C LEU A 13 23.42 6.55 -26.99
N GLU A 14 23.78 5.30 -26.68
CA GLU A 14 23.58 4.71 -25.35
C GLU A 14 24.33 5.48 -24.26
N SER A 15 25.56 5.92 -24.55
CA SER A 15 26.35 6.76 -23.64
C SER A 15 25.64 8.09 -23.35
N LEU A 16 25.17 8.77 -24.41
CA LEU A 16 24.42 10.03 -24.29
C LEU A 16 23.09 9.83 -23.54
N ASP A 17 22.34 8.75 -23.80
CA ASP A 17 21.10 8.45 -23.08
C ASP A 17 21.37 8.14 -21.60
N SER A 18 22.49 7.48 -21.30
CA SER A 18 22.94 7.26 -19.91
C SER A 18 23.26 8.58 -19.23
N GLU A 19 23.90 9.53 -19.93
CA GLU A 19 24.24 10.85 -19.42
C GLU A 19 23.00 11.72 -19.23
N ILE A 20 22.08 11.73 -20.20
CA ILE A 20 20.78 12.40 -20.10
C ILE A 20 20.01 11.86 -18.90
N SER A 21 20.02 10.53 -18.70
CA SER A 21 19.38 9.89 -17.55
C SER A 21 20.02 10.31 -16.23
N LYS A 22 21.36 10.39 -16.17
CA LYS A 22 22.10 10.89 -15.00
C LYS A 22 21.77 12.37 -14.71
N ILE A 23 21.80 13.23 -15.73
CA ILE A 23 21.48 14.66 -15.58
C ILE A 23 20.04 14.84 -15.11
N ARG A 24 19.07 14.14 -15.72
CA ARG A 24 17.66 14.18 -15.30
C ARG A 24 17.50 13.73 -13.85
N LYS A 25 18.21 12.68 -13.43
CA LYS A 25 18.23 12.20 -12.04
C LYS A 25 18.80 13.25 -11.09
N THR A 26 19.89 13.92 -11.46
CA THR A 26 20.51 14.99 -10.68
C THR A 26 19.61 16.22 -10.56
N ILE A 27 18.98 16.66 -11.65
CA ILE A 27 18.01 17.76 -11.64
C ILE A 27 16.86 17.44 -10.70
N LYS A 28 16.31 16.22 -10.79
CA LYS A 28 15.24 15.77 -9.91
C LYS A 28 15.68 15.79 -8.45
N ASN A 29 16.88 15.30 -8.15
CA ASN A 29 17.43 15.32 -6.79
C ASN A 29 17.58 16.76 -6.24
N PHE A 30 18.06 17.70 -7.05
CA PHE A 30 18.15 19.10 -6.64
C PHE A 30 16.77 19.74 -6.43
N GLN A 31 15.79 19.42 -7.28
CA GLN A 31 14.42 19.89 -7.12
C GLN A 31 13.78 19.34 -5.83
N ASP A 32 13.97 18.05 -5.54
CA ASP A 32 13.48 17.40 -4.33
C ASP A 32 14.15 17.98 -3.08
N THR A 33 15.47 18.19 -3.12
CA THR A 33 16.24 18.81 -2.04
C THR A 33 15.78 20.25 -1.79
N ARG A 34 15.62 21.05 -2.84
CA ARG A 34 15.09 22.42 -2.72
C ARG A 34 13.71 22.43 -2.09
N ARG A 35 12.82 21.54 -2.55
CA ARG A 35 11.47 21.41 -1.99
C ARG A 35 11.50 21.05 -0.51
N LEU A 36 12.37 20.12 -0.12
CA LEU A 36 12.53 19.71 1.27
C LEU A 36 13.03 20.87 2.14
N LEU A 37 14.07 21.59 1.71
CA LEU A 37 14.63 22.72 2.45
C LEU A 37 13.61 23.88 2.55
N SER A 38 12.93 24.22 1.46
CA SER A 38 11.88 25.24 1.49
C SER A 38 10.73 24.86 2.42
N ALA A 39 10.27 23.60 2.41
CA ALA A 39 9.24 23.13 3.32
C ALA A 39 9.72 23.17 4.79
N SER A 40 10.99 22.80 5.04
CA SER A 40 11.60 22.86 6.36
C SER A 40 11.66 24.29 6.89
N LEU A 41 12.12 25.24 6.07
CA LEU A 41 12.14 26.67 6.39
C LEU A 41 10.74 27.22 6.70
N LEU A 42 9.75 26.92 5.86
CA LEU A 42 8.36 27.36 6.08
C LEU A 42 7.71 26.70 7.29
N SER A 43 8.17 25.51 7.68
CA SER A 43 7.72 24.84 8.90
C SER A 43 8.40 25.36 10.17
N SER A 44 9.51 26.10 10.04
CA SER A 44 10.25 26.66 11.17
C SER A 44 9.44 27.74 11.88
N HIS A 45 9.33 27.60 13.20
CA HIS A 45 8.61 28.55 14.04
C HIS A 45 9.20 29.96 14.00
N TYR A 46 10.53 30.07 13.90
CA TYR A 46 11.22 31.35 13.87
C TYR A 46 10.88 32.14 12.61
N VAL A 47 11.05 31.51 11.44
CA VAL A 47 10.74 32.11 10.13
C VAL A 47 9.28 32.53 10.05
N ARG A 48 8.38 31.71 10.61
CA ARG A 48 6.97 32.04 10.75
C ARG A 48 6.74 33.34 11.49
N GLN A 49 7.30 33.45 12.69
CA GLN A 49 7.06 34.58 13.57
C GLN A 49 7.56 35.88 12.93
N GLU A 50 8.72 35.83 12.27
CA GLU A 50 9.27 36.96 11.52
C GLU A 50 8.37 37.38 10.34
N ILE A 51 7.85 36.43 9.56
CA ILE A 51 6.92 36.73 8.46
C ILE A 51 5.62 37.34 9.00
N GLU A 52 5.06 36.79 10.07
CA GLU A 52 3.83 37.30 10.69
C GLU A 52 4.02 38.71 11.27
N GLN A 53 5.17 38.99 11.89
CA GLN A 53 5.51 40.32 12.41
C GLN A 53 5.68 41.35 11.28
N ASN A 54 6.46 41.02 10.24
CA ASN A 54 6.67 41.90 9.09
C ASN A 54 5.39 42.18 8.29
N THR A 55 4.47 41.21 8.25
CA THR A 55 3.15 41.41 7.64
C THR A 55 2.31 42.44 8.41
N ARG A 56 2.50 42.58 9.72
CA ARG A 56 1.78 43.55 10.57
C ARG A 56 2.41 44.94 10.53
N THR A 57 3.74 45.05 10.37
CA THR A 57 4.50 46.32 10.45
C THR A 57 4.84 46.95 9.10
N GLY A 58 4.63 46.25 7.98
CA GLY A 58 5.01 46.71 6.65
C GLY A 58 4.37 48.03 6.19
N SER A 59 5.21 49.07 6.01
CA SER A 59 4.80 50.46 5.70
C SER A 59 4.73 50.82 4.19
N GLY A 60 4.90 49.88 3.26
CA GLY A 60 4.87 50.15 1.82
C GLY A 60 3.83 49.33 1.05
N THR A 61 3.16 49.95 0.07
CA THR A 61 2.06 49.32 -0.71
C THR A 61 2.55 48.12 -1.53
N THR A 62 3.67 48.24 -2.24
CA THR A 62 4.29 47.14 -3.01
C THR A 62 4.79 46.00 -2.12
N THR A 63 5.39 46.35 -0.98
CA THR A 63 5.85 45.39 0.03
C THR A 63 4.69 44.64 0.67
N ARG A 64 3.53 45.28 0.88
CA ARG A 64 2.32 44.61 1.39
C ARG A 64 1.76 43.56 0.43
N PHE A 65 1.79 43.79 -0.89
CA PHE A 65 1.31 42.79 -1.86
C PHE A 65 2.19 41.53 -1.85
N ALA A 66 3.51 41.69 -1.90
CA ALA A 66 4.44 40.57 -1.82
C ALA A 66 4.35 39.82 -0.47
N LEU A 67 4.22 40.56 0.65
CA LEU A 67 4.03 39.95 1.97
C LEU A 67 2.71 39.20 2.09
N LYS A 68 1.64 39.69 1.46
CA LYS A 68 0.35 38.99 1.43
C LYS A 68 0.45 37.68 0.64
N GLU A 69 1.16 37.67 -0.48
CA GLU A 69 1.41 36.44 -1.24
C GLU A 69 2.19 35.42 -0.41
N VAL A 70 3.28 35.84 0.24
CA VAL A 70 4.06 34.99 1.15
C VAL A 70 3.19 34.46 2.29
N ALA A 71 2.34 35.29 2.89
CA ALA A 71 1.41 34.88 3.94
C ALA A 71 0.38 33.84 3.45
N THR A 72 -0.14 33.97 2.22
CA THR A 72 -1.05 32.97 1.63
C THR A 72 -0.34 31.64 1.38
N LEU A 73 0.84 31.67 0.76
CA LEU A 73 1.69 30.49 0.53
C LEU A 73 2.02 29.79 1.85
N MET A 74 2.29 30.58 2.89
CA MET A 74 2.56 30.09 4.22
C MET A 74 1.33 29.41 4.85
N SER A 75 0.17 30.05 4.80
CA SER A 75 -1.09 29.46 5.27
C SER A 75 -1.38 28.13 4.57
N ASP A 76 -1.17 28.06 3.26
CA ASP A 76 -1.40 26.84 2.49
C ASP A 76 -0.37 25.76 2.80
N ALA A 77 0.89 26.14 3.05
CA ALA A 77 1.92 25.23 3.56
C ALA A 77 1.54 24.66 4.94
N LEU A 78 0.95 25.46 5.83
CA LEU A 78 0.48 25.00 7.14
C LEU A 78 -0.71 24.04 7.01
N LYS A 79 -1.71 24.35 6.19
CA LYS A 79 -2.83 23.42 5.92
C LYS A 79 -2.35 22.10 5.34
N HIS A 80 -1.37 22.17 4.43
CA HIS A 80 -0.76 20.98 3.84
C HIS A 80 0.03 20.17 4.88
N ARG A 81 0.79 20.84 5.75
CA ARG A 81 1.50 20.22 6.87
C ARG A 81 0.54 19.50 7.81
N ASP A 82 -0.54 20.15 8.22
CA ASP A 82 -1.52 19.58 9.15
C ASP A 82 -2.24 18.37 8.52
N THR A 83 -2.59 18.48 7.23
CA THR A 83 -3.12 17.35 6.45
C THR A 83 -2.14 16.18 6.40
N ASN A 84 -0.85 16.45 6.22
CA ASN A 84 0.18 15.42 6.22
C ASN A 84 0.39 14.80 7.60
N TYR A 85 0.31 15.57 8.68
CA TYR A 85 0.34 15.01 10.04
C TYR A 85 -0.84 14.07 10.29
N HIS A 86 -2.05 14.44 9.87
CA HIS A 86 -3.21 13.54 9.95
C HIS A 86 -2.99 12.26 9.15
N ARG A 87 -2.43 12.36 7.94
CA ARG A 87 -2.09 11.18 7.13
C ARG A 87 -1.00 10.32 7.77
N LEU A 88 0.02 10.92 8.37
CA LEU A 88 1.09 10.21 9.05
C LEU A 88 0.58 9.48 10.31
N ALA A 89 -0.18 10.17 11.15
CA ALA A 89 -0.67 9.65 12.42
C ALA A 89 -1.70 8.53 12.23
N PHE A 90 -2.65 8.72 11.31
CA PHE A 90 -3.75 7.78 11.13
C PHE A 90 -3.53 6.80 9.98
N SER A 91 -2.69 7.09 8.99
CA SER A 91 -2.43 6.32 7.74
C SER A 91 -3.66 5.92 6.92
N THR A 92 -4.86 6.18 7.43
CA THR A 92 -6.14 5.91 6.80
C THR A 92 -6.98 7.16 7.00
N THR A 93 -7.21 7.90 5.91
CA THR A 93 -7.88 9.21 5.94
C THR A 93 -9.02 9.27 4.95
N LEU A 94 -10.10 9.95 5.32
CA LEU A 94 -11.23 10.21 4.45
C LEU A 94 -11.09 11.60 3.81
N PHE A 95 -11.54 11.74 2.57
CA PHE A 95 -11.56 13.02 1.87
C PHE A 95 -12.79 13.10 0.94
N PRO A 96 -13.39 14.29 0.77
CA PRO A 96 -14.45 14.47 -0.21
C PRO A 96 -13.87 14.41 -1.63
N TRP A 97 -14.60 13.78 -2.55
CA TRP A 97 -14.25 13.73 -3.97
C TRP A 97 -15.48 13.98 -4.83
N LYS A 98 -15.32 14.70 -5.94
CA LYS A 98 -16.41 14.91 -6.91
C LYS A 98 -16.10 14.13 -8.18
N ASP A 99 -17.02 13.26 -8.59
CA ASP A 99 -16.94 12.57 -9.88
C ASP A 99 -16.95 13.62 -10.99
N PRO A 100 -15.93 13.68 -11.86
CA PRO A 100 -15.90 14.59 -13.00
C PRO A 100 -16.97 14.26 -14.05
N ASN A 101 -17.58 13.07 -14.02
CA ASN A 101 -18.62 12.69 -14.97
C ASN A 101 -19.91 13.53 -14.76
N PRO A 102 -20.31 14.35 -15.74
CA PRO A 102 -21.52 15.19 -15.61
C PRO A 102 -22.82 14.38 -15.54
N TYR A 103 -22.82 13.11 -15.98
CA TYR A 103 -24.00 12.23 -15.98
C TYR A 103 -24.17 11.40 -14.70
N SER A 104 -23.32 11.60 -13.69
CA SER A 104 -23.40 10.84 -12.43
C SER A 104 -24.59 11.30 -11.58
N GLU A 105 -25.48 10.38 -11.21
CA GLU A 105 -26.64 10.65 -10.34
C GLU A 105 -26.23 11.12 -8.93
N SER A 106 -25.03 10.75 -8.49
CA SER A 106 -24.46 11.13 -7.21
C SER A 106 -22.99 11.53 -7.39
N PRO A 107 -22.72 12.79 -7.80
CA PRO A 107 -21.36 13.23 -8.10
C PRO A 107 -20.48 13.33 -6.86
N ASN A 108 -21.07 13.44 -5.66
CA ASN A 108 -20.32 13.53 -4.42
C ASN A 108 -19.97 12.13 -3.90
N LEU A 109 -18.68 11.80 -3.98
CA LEU A 109 -18.08 10.56 -3.52
C LEU A 109 -17.29 10.81 -2.23
N LEU A 110 -17.21 9.78 -1.39
CA LEU A 110 -16.36 9.75 -0.21
C LEU A 110 -15.10 8.94 -0.55
N GLY A 111 -13.96 9.62 -0.63
CA GLY A 111 -12.66 8.99 -0.85
C GLY A 111 -12.07 8.49 0.46
N LEU A 112 -11.55 7.27 0.44
CA LEU A 112 -10.74 6.66 1.49
C LEU A 112 -9.32 6.50 0.94
N ARG A 113 -8.35 7.11 1.60
CA ARG A 113 -6.92 6.98 1.31
C ARG A 113 -6.28 6.10 2.37
N ILE A 114 -5.47 5.13 1.93
CA ILE A 114 -4.68 4.24 2.79
C ILE A 114 -3.22 4.36 2.39
N ASP A 115 -2.42 4.88 3.31
CA ASP A 115 -0.96 4.99 3.20
C ASP A 115 -0.33 3.81 3.97
N VAL A 116 0.65 3.11 3.38
CA VAL A 116 1.38 2.04 4.06
C VAL A 116 2.85 2.43 4.14
N CYS A 117 3.39 2.44 5.36
CA CYS A 117 4.82 2.64 5.59
C CYS A 117 5.55 1.32 5.30
N VAL A 118 6.56 1.38 4.44
CA VAL A 118 7.41 0.23 4.08
C VAL A 118 8.66 0.19 4.95
N ARG A 119 9.37 -0.93 4.96
CA ARG A 119 10.56 -1.16 5.80
C ARG A 119 11.64 -0.05 5.75
N ASN A 120 11.80 0.64 4.63
CA ASN A 120 12.78 1.73 4.49
C ASN A 120 12.35 3.07 5.11
N GLY A 121 11.23 3.11 5.84
CA GLY A 121 10.70 4.33 6.47
C GLY A 121 9.99 5.28 5.51
N THR A 122 9.85 4.92 4.23
CA THR A 122 9.07 5.68 3.26
C THR A 122 7.63 5.16 3.15
N PHE A 123 6.76 5.94 2.53
CA PHE A 123 5.39 5.52 2.25
C PHE A 123 5.29 4.96 0.83
N ALA A 124 4.68 3.78 0.70
CA ALA A 124 4.31 3.24 -0.59
C ALA A 124 3.26 4.13 -1.29
N LYS A 125 3.04 3.90 -2.58
CA LYS A 125 1.97 4.56 -3.33
C LYS A 125 0.63 4.36 -2.60
N PRO A 126 -0.11 5.44 -2.29
CA PRO A 126 -1.36 5.34 -1.56
C PRO A 126 -2.41 4.54 -2.33
N TYR A 127 -3.21 3.79 -1.58
CA TYR A 127 -4.38 3.12 -2.08
C TYR A 127 -5.62 3.98 -1.87
N TYR A 128 -6.52 3.95 -2.85
CA TYR A 128 -7.75 4.72 -2.83
C TYR A 128 -8.95 3.79 -2.96
N VAL A 129 -9.99 4.07 -2.19
CA VAL A 129 -11.33 3.49 -2.35
C VAL A 129 -12.32 4.65 -2.41
N LEU A 130 -13.09 4.74 -3.48
CA LEU A 130 -14.15 5.72 -3.63
C LEU A 130 -15.48 5.06 -3.25
N LEU A 131 -16.19 5.67 -2.31
CA LEU A 131 -17.49 5.22 -1.83
C LEU A 131 -18.58 6.15 -2.36
N GLN A 132 -19.63 5.57 -2.90
CA GLN A 132 -20.80 6.27 -3.41
C GLN A 132 -21.93 6.21 -2.39
N ARG A 133 -22.59 7.34 -2.16
CA ARG A 133 -23.84 7.38 -1.39
C ARG A 133 -24.96 6.78 -2.25
N GLN A 134 -25.48 5.64 -1.83
CA GLN A 134 -26.73 5.12 -2.38
C GLN A 134 -27.90 5.85 -1.70
N LYS A 135 -28.81 6.38 -2.51
CA LYS A 135 -30.11 6.83 -2.00
C LYS A 135 -30.98 5.60 -1.86
N GLU A 136 -31.46 5.32 -0.66
CA GLU A 136 -32.55 4.36 -0.49
C GLU A 136 -33.78 4.96 -1.16
N SER A 137 -34.14 4.47 -2.34
CA SER A 137 -35.39 4.80 -3.01
C SER A 137 -36.53 4.13 -2.23
N GLY A 138 -36.98 4.78 -1.17
CA GLY A 138 -38.20 4.41 -0.47
C GLY A 138 -39.40 4.89 -1.28
N ASN A 139 -40.29 3.97 -1.65
CA ASN A 139 -41.60 4.25 -2.22
C ASN A 139 -42.24 5.48 -1.58
N ALA A 140 -42.55 6.47 -2.41
CA ALA A 140 -43.27 7.70 -2.07
C ALA A 140 -44.77 7.43 -1.79
N LEU A 141 -45.09 6.46 -0.93
CA LEU A 141 -46.48 6.14 -0.54
C LEU A 141 -46.66 5.89 0.97
N SER A 142 -45.71 6.30 1.80
CA SER A 142 -45.79 6.21 3.27
C SER A 142 -45.41 7.54 3.93
N SER A 143 -45.94 8.65 3.42
CA SER A 143 -46.16 9.86 4.22
C SER A 143 -47.34 9.56 5.14
N THR A 144 -47.17 9.38 6.46
CA THR A 144 -47.54 10.45 7.42
C THR A 144 -46.97 10.21 8.83
N LEU A 145 -46.29 9.09 9.12
CA LEU A 145 -45.84 8.80 10.49
C LEU A 145 -44.43 8.17 10.51
N GLN A 146 -43.38 9.01 10.55
CA GLN A 146 -42.06 8.76 11.17
C GLN A 146 -41.03 9.76 10.64
N ARG A 147 -41.05 10.98 11.18
CA ARG A 147 -40.12 12.06 10.86
C ARG A 147 -38.87 12.07 11.77
N GLU A 148 -38.42 10.90 12.24
CA GLU A 148 -37.28 10.78 13.18
C GLU A 148 -36.31 9.61 12.92
N LYS A 149 -36.51 8.80 11.87
CA LYS A 149 -35.54 7.75 11.53
C LYS A 149 -34.54 8.33 10.53
N ARG A 150 -33.38 8.80 11.03
CA ARG A 150 -32.22 9.22 10.22
C ARG A 150 -32.11 8.32 9.00
N SER A 151 -32.27 8.90 7.82
CA SER A 151 -32.11 8.19 6.55
C SER A 151 -30.85 7.34 6.62
N SER A 152 -31.01 6.02 6.50
CA SER A 152 -29.89 5.08 6.46
C SER A 152 -29.13 5.31 5.17
N MET A 153 -28.21 6.27 5.20
CA MET A 153 -27.26 6.50 4.14
C MET A 153 -26.43 5.22 3.96
N SER A 154 -26.74 4.44 2.93
CA SER A 154 -25.95 3.29 2.54
C SER A 154 -24.82 3.77 1.62
N LEU A 155 -23.62 3.26 1.85
CA LEU A 155 -22.45 3.45 1.02
C LEU A 155 -22.18 2.17 0.24
N SER A 156 -21.85 2.32 -1.04
CA SER A 156 -21.34 1.26 -1.90
C SER A 156 -19.94 1.60 -2.40
N ILE A 157 -19.17 0.59 -2.75
CA ILE A 157 -17.87 0.80 -3.40
C ILE A 157 -18.13 1.22 -4.85
N TYR A 158 -17.57 2.35 -5.25
CA TYR A 158 -17.62 2.83 -6.64
C TYR A 158 -16.40 2.35 -7.42
N ARG A 159 -15.19 2.69 -6.96
CA ARG A 159 -13.91 2.32 -7.58
C ARG A 159 -12.83 2.17 -6.53
N HIS A 160 -11.80 1.38 -6.81
CA HIS A 160 -10.63 1.24 -5.92
C HIS A 160 -9.34 0.95 -6.68
N THR A 161 -8.21 1.20 -6.02
CA THR A 161 -6.86 0.83 -6.52
C THR A 161 -6.26 -0.37 -5.78
N ILE A 162 -7.06 -1.05 -4.95
CA ILE A 162 -6.63 -2.21 -4.16
C ILE A 162 -6.27 -3.40 -5.06
N PRO A 163 -5.16 -4.13 -4.79
CA PRO A 163 -4.77 -5.31 -5.56
C PRO A 163 -5.86 -6.39 -5.60
N PRO A 164 -6.01 -7.11 -6.73
CA PRO A 164 -7.15 -8.02 -6.97
C PRO A 164 -7.19 -9.23 -6.03
N PHE A 165 -6.05 -9.62 -5.45
CA PHE A 165 -6.00 -10.73 -4.48
C PHE A 165 -6.62 -10.37 -3.12
N ILE A 166 -6.90 -9.09 -2.85
CA ILE A 166 -7.66 -8.67 -1.66
C ILE A 166 -9.14 -8.68 -2.04
N PRO A 167 -9.97 -9.54 -1.41
CA PRO A 167 -11.36 -9.73 -1.84
C PRO A 167 -12.26 -8.58 -1.37
N MET A 168 -12.29 -7.51 -2.15
CA MET A 168 -13.05 -6.29 -1.84
C MET A 168 -14.56 -6.56 -1.72
N ASP A 169 -15.11 -7.44 -2.55
CA ASP A 169 -16.53 -7.80 -2.49
C ASP A 169 -16.86 -8.45 -1.15
N LYS A 170 -16.06 -9.41 -0.69
CA LYS A 170 -16.28 -10.08 0.60
C LYS A 170 -16.21 -9.09 1.76
N LEU A 171 -15.31 -8.11 1.69
CA LEU A 171 -15.22 -7.03 2.68
C LEU A 171 -16.42 -6.09 2.62
N ALA A 172 -16.87 -5.73 1.43
CA ALA A 172 -18.04 -4.88 1.22
C ALA A 172 -19.31 -5.56 1.77
N HIS A 173 -19.55 -6.83 1.43
CA HIS A 173 -20.70 -7.58 1.95
C HIS A 173 -20.70 -7.70 3.48
N ARG A 174 -19.52 -7.77 4.10
CA ARG A 174 -19.39 -7.90 5.56
C ARG A 174 -19.60 -6.57 6.30
N TYR A 175 -19.03 -5.48 5.80
CA TYR A 175 -18.95 -4.21 6.52
C TYR A 175 -19.81 -3.09 5.94
N LEU A 176 -20.12 -3.16 4.65
CA LEU A 176 -20.98 -2.24 3.90
C LEU A 176 -22.20 -3.01 3.34
N PRO A 177 -23.00 -3.70 4.19
CA PRO A 177 -24.19 -4.39 3.71
C PRO A 177 -25.12 -3.38 3.03
N GLN A 178 -25.53 -3.69 1.81
CA GLN A 178 -26.56 -2.93 1.10
C GLN A 178 -27.92 -3.40 1.61
N SER A 179 -28.86 -2.47 1.82
CA SER A 179 -30.25 -2.85 2.05
C SER A 179 -30.72 -3.58 0.79
N ARG A 180 -31.01 -4.88 0.92
CA ARG A 180 -31.54 -5.66 -0.20
C ARG A 180 -32.89 -5.04 -0.55
N LEU A 181 -33.01 -4.38 -1.70
CA LEU A 181 -34.30 -4.29 -2.36
C LEU A 181 -34.68 -5.74 -2.67
N SER A 182 -35.83 -6.17 -2.14
CA SER A 182 -36.40 -7.47 -2.43
C SER A 182 -36.46 -7.62 -3.96
N ARG A 183 -35.63 -8.50 -4.51
CA ARG A 183 -35.60 -8.82 -5.95
C ARG A 183 -37.00 -9.26 -6.36
N ARG A 184 -37.73 -8.40 -7.08
CA ARG A 184 -38.88 -8.80 -7.90
C ARG A 184 -38.34 -9.35 -9.21
N GLN A 185 -38.21 -10.66 -9.25
CA GLN A 185 -38.14 -11.57 -10.41
C GLN A 185 -38.34 -12.94 -9.73
N GLY A 186 -39.53 -13.53 -9.70
CA GLY A 186 -40.31 -13.95 -10.86
C GLY A 186 -39.80 -15.33 -11.27
N GLU A 187 -40.36 -16.38 -10.61
CA GLU A 187 -40.46 -17.82 -10.98
C GLU A 187 -39.14 -18.57 -11.31
N ASP A 188 -38.80 -19.76 -10.82
CA ASP A 188 -39.44 -20.83 -10.04
C ASP A 188 -38.32 -21.75 -9.47
N ALA A 189 -38.69 -22.66 -8.55
CA ALA A 189 -37.93 -23.80 -7.97
C ALA A 189 -36.89 -23.47 -6.86
N ASP A 190 -37.26 -23.52 -5.59
CA ASP A 190 -37.62 -24.74 -4.85
C ASP A 190 -37.78 -24.41 -3.35
N GLU A 191 -38.93 -24.81 -2.79
CA GLU A 191 -39.21 -24.81 -1.35
C GLU A 191 -38.41 -25.91 -0.65
N VAL A 192 -37.40 -25.56 0.16
CA VAL A 192 -37.11 -26.30 1.40
C VAL A 192 -36.53 -25.35 2.44
N GLU A 193 -37.29 -25.17 3.53
CA GLU A 193 -36.90 -24.83 4.90
C GLU A 193 -35.94 -23.64 5.12
N GLY A 194 -36.35 -22.54 5.76
CA GLY A 194 -36.84 -22.57 7.14
C GLY A 194 -35.80 -21.93 8.06
N LEU A 195 -35.78 -20.59 8.11
CA LEU A 195 -35.57 -19.78 9.32
C LEU A 195 -35.54 -18.30 8.92
N LYS A 196 -36.70 -17.66 9.08
CA LYS A 196 -36.92 -16.21 9.08
C LYS A 196 -36.08 -15.58 10.21
N SER A 197 -34.78 -15.43 10.02
CA SER A 197 -34.04 -14.43 10.77
C SER A 197 -34.41 -13.08 10.17
N LYS A 198 -35.17 -12.29 10.94
CA LYS A 198 -35.41 -10.87 10.63
C LYS A 198 -34.05 -10.26 10.32
N ALA A 199 -33.77 -9.99 9.05
CA ALA A 199 -32.57 -9.32 8.61
C ALA A 199 -32.65 -7.88 9.11
N LYS A 200 -32.32 -7.67 10.40
CA LYS A 200 -32.00 -6.35 10.93
C LYS A 200 -30.99 -5.79 9.95
N THR A 201 -31.32 -4.69 9.29
CA THR A 201 -30.41 -3.98 8.40
C THR A 201 -29.15 -3.69 9.20
N ARG A 202 -28.11 -4.52 9.00
CA ARG A 202 -26.89 -4.43 9.79
C ARG A 202 -26.29 -3.06 9.49
N LYS A 203 -26.08 -2.26 10.54
CA LYS A 203 -25.52 -0.92 10.39
C LYS A 203 -24.17 -1.03 9.68
N GLN A 204 -23.98 -0.23 8.63
CA GLN A 204 -22.69 -0.17 7.94
C GLN A 204 -21.61 0.36 8.89
N ASP A 205 -20.42 -0.23 8.81
CA ASP A 205 -19.26 0.17 9.61
C ASP A 205 -18.05 0.44 8.71
N ILE A 206 -17.92 1.70 8.32
CA ILE A 206 -16.82 2.21 7.50
C ILE A 206 -15.49 2.08 8.24
N ASN A 207 -15.49 2.27 9.56
CA ASN A 207 -14.27 2.21 10.36
C ASN A 207 -13.76 0.77 10.43
N ALA A 208 -14.64 -0.21 10.64
CA ALA A 208 -14.27 -1.62 10.60
C ALA A 208 -13.82 -2.06 9.20
N PHE A 209 -14.50 -1.60 8.14
CA PHE A 209 -14.08 -1.82 6.76
C PHE A 209 -12.67 -1.32 6.51
N ALA A 210 -12.41 -0.03 6.78
CA ALA A 210 -11.13 0.61 6.55
C ALA A 210 -10.02 -0.03 7.39
N ARG A 211 -10.30 -0.39 8.65
CA ARG A 211 -9.35 -1.08 9.53
C ARG A 211 -8.96 -2.45 8.99
N HIS A 212 -9.93 -3.24 8.51
CA HIS A 212 -9.65 -4.55 7.92
C HIS A 212 -8.87 -4.44 6.62
N LEU A 213 -9.26 -3.51 5.75
CA LEU A 213 -8.57 -3.29 4.48
C LEU A 213 -7.12 -2.85 4.71
N ARG A 214 -6.89 -1.91 5.63
CA ARG A 214 -5.54 -1.50 6.04
C ARG A 214 -4.76 -2.69 6.62
N LYS A 215 -5.38 -3.51 7.48
CA LYS A 215 -4.72 -4.69 8.05
C LYS A 215 -4.26 -5.66 6.97
N GLU A 216 -5.09 -5.95 5.96
CA GLU A 216 -4.71 -6.84 4.86
C GLU A 216 -3.57 -6.25 4.01
N LEU A 217 -3.61 -4.95 3.69
CA LEU A 217 -2.54 -4.27 2.98
C LEU A 217 -1.23 -4.27 3.77
N ALA A 218 -1.27 -3.89 5.05
CA ALA A 218 -0.11 -3.87 5.92
C ALA A 218 0.49 -5.28 6.10
N ALA A 219 -0.35 -6.31 6.26
CA ALA A 219 0.09 -7.69 6.34
C ALA A 219 0.75 -8.16 5.03
N TRP A 220 0.25 -7.73 3.88
CA TRP A 220 0.86 -8.03 2.59
C TRP A 220 2.26 -7.39 2.45
N TYR A 221 2.41 -6.11 2.80
CA TYR A 221 3.73 -5.46 2.82
C TYR A 221 4.67 -6.13 3.82
N ALA A 222 4.20 -6.44 5.02
CA ALA A 222 4.99 -7.15 6.02
C ALA A 222 5.51 -8.51 5.47
N ARG A 223 4.68 -9.28 4.76
CA ARG A 223 5.14 -10.53 4.12
C ARG A 223 6.21 -10.29 3.06
N ARG A 224 6.03 -9.29 2.20
CA ARG A 224 7.04 -8.95 1.17
C ARG A 224 8.35 -8.52 1.82
N ASP A 225 8.27 -7.68 2.84
CA ASP A 225 9.43 -7.19 3.58
C ASP A 225 10.14 -8.33 4.33
N SER A 226 9.40 -9.29 4.89
CA SER A 226 9.98 -10.49 5.50
C SER A 226 10.74 -11.36 4.49
N ILE A 227 10.19 -11.55 3.29
CA ILE A 227 10.84 -12.33 2.23
C ILE A 227 12.12 -11.61 1.76
N SER A 228 12.03 -10.31 1.51
CA SER A 228 13.18 -9.48 1.15
C SER A 228 14.25 -9.48 2.25
N TRP A 229 13.86 -9.46 3.52
CA TRP A 229 14.77 -9.58 4.64
C TRP A 229 15.46 -10.96 4.70
N LEU A 230 14.72 -12.05 4.43
CA LEU A 230 15.32 -13.39 4.35
C LEU A 230 16.32 -13.49 3.19
N GLN A 231 15.96 -12.96 2.02
CA GLN A 231 16.83 -12.89 0.84
C GLN A 231 18.16 -12.19 1.18
N GLU A 232 18.11 -11.03 1.82
CA GLU A 232 19.28 -10.29 2.29
C GLU A 232 20.12 -11.11 3.28
N ARG A 233 19.47 -11.77 4.25
CA ARG A 233 20.16 -12.55 5.28
C ARG A 233 20.82 -13.83 4.76
N PHE A 234 20.26 -14.44 3.72
CA PHE A 234 20.85 -15.61 3.06
C PHE A 234 21.77 -15.24 1.89
N GLY A 235 21.92 -13.95 1.57
CA GLY A 235 22.69 -13.50 0.40
C GLY A 235 22.07 -13.94 -0.95
N VAL A 236 20.80 -14.34 -0.94
CA VAL A 236 20.06 -14.80 -2.11
C VAL A 236 19.36 -13.58 -2.72
N THR A 237 20.06 -12.86 -3.58
CA THR A 237 19.49 -11.67 -4.22
C THR A 237 18.54 -12.09 -5.34
N ASP A 238 17.26 -11.76 -5.19
CA ASP A 238 16.25 -12.00 -6.23
C ASP A 238 16.39 -10.94 -7.32
N VAL A 239 16.70 -11.37 -8.54
CA VAL A 239 16.86 -10.53 -9.74
C VAL A 239 15.51 -9.94 -10.21
N SER A 240 14.40 -10.26 -9.54
CA SER A 240 13.04 -9.98 -10.03
C SER A 240 12.46 -8.60 -9.69
N HIS A 241 13.21 -7.70 -9.05
CA HIS A 241 12.78 -6.30 -8.90
C HIS A 241 13.82 -5.33 -9.50
N GLY A 242 13.59 -4.97 -10.76
CA GLY A 242 14.26 -3.87 -11.45
C GLY A 242 14.07 -2.55 -10.71
N THR A 243 14.95 -2.27 -9.76
CA THR A 243 15.17 -0.95 -9.21
C THR A 243 16.68 -0.78 -9.07
N ASP A 244 17.26 -0.14 -10.08
CA ASP A 244 18.62 0.36 -10.07
C ASP A 244 18.89 1.16 -8.79
N GLY A 245 19.87 0.72 -8.01
CA GLY A 245 20.28 1.47 -6.84
C GLY A 245 21.14 0.69 -5.87
N ASN A 246 22.40 0.45 -6.26
CA ASN A 246 23.55 0.52 -5.35
C ASN A 246 23.34 -0.13 -3.97
N SER A 247 23.26 -1.47 -3.91
CA SER A 247 23.57 -2.15 -2.66
C SER A 247 25.06 -1.92 -2.39
N GLY A 248 25.38 -0.91 -1.59
CA GLY A 248 26.73 -0.61 -1.11
C GLY A 248 27.25 -1.67 -0.13
N LEU A 249 27.16 -2.94 -0.53
CA LEU A 249 27.79 -4.06 0.14
C LEU A 249 29.10 -4.32 -0.60
N THR A 250 30.21 -4.09 0.10
CA THR A 250 31.55 -4.42 -0.36
C THR A 250 31.63 -5.92 -0.69
N GLU A 251 32.50 -6.31 -1.63
CA GLU A 251 32.67 -7.72 -2.03
C GLU A 251 33.02 -8.64 -0.85
N ASP A 252 33.62 -8.09 0.22
CA ASP A 252 33.90 -8.79 1.48
C ASP A 252 32.63 -9.21 2.27
N ASP A 253 31.55 -8.43 2.24
CA ASP A 253 30.30 -8.79 2.93
C ASP A 253 29.49 -9.84 2.15
N ARG A 254 29.69 -9.92 0.83
CA ARG A 254 29.14 -11.00 -0.01
C ARG A 254 29.78 -12.34 0.33
N HIS A 255 31.07 -12.37 0.71
CA HIS A 255 31.75 -13.62 1.09
C HIS A 255 31.43 -14.11 2.51
N ARG A 256 31.04 -13.23 3.44
CA ARG A 256 30.63 -13.67 4.79
C ARG A 256 29.20 -14.21 4.88
N THR A 257 28.33 -13.86 3.93
CA THR A 257 26.89 -14.21 3.98
C THR A 257 26.52 -15.37 3.03
N THR A 258 27.43 -15.77 2.13
CA THR A 258 27.18 -16.73 1.02
C THR A 258 27.14 -18.21 1.41
N GLN A 259 27.29 -18.55 2.70
CA GLN A 259 27.38 -19.95 3.14
C GLN A 259 26.41 -20.35 4.25
N ALA A 260 25.55 -19.44 4.69
CA ALA A 260 24.58 -19.71 5.74
C ALA A 260 23.43 -20.61 5.24
N GLY A 261 23.59 -21.93 5.28
CA GLY A 261 22.50 -22.91 5.10
C GLY A 261 22.33 -23.49 3.69
N GLY A 262 23.23 -23.18 2.75
CA GLY A 262 23.23 -23.81 1.42
C GLY A 262 22.02 -23.48 0.54
N LEU A 263 21.31 -22.37 0.79
CA LEU A 263 20.22 -21.92 -0.09
C LEU A 263 20.76 -21.39 -1.43
N VAL A 264 20.04 -21.67 -2.51
CA VAL A 264 20.28 -21.18 -3.87
C VAL A 264 19.27 -20.09 -4.22
N SER A 265 17.99 -20.32 -3.94
CA SER A 265 16.91 -19.40 -4.28
C SER A 265 15.86 -19.32 -3.17
N LEU A 266 15.29 -18.13 -3.00
CA LEU A 266 14.21 -17.86 -2.07
C LEU A 266 13.32 -16.79 -2.69
N ALA A 267 12.08 -17.11 -3.04
CA ALA A 267 11.20 -16.20 -3.74
C ALA A 267 9.71 -16.42 -3.41
N ALA A 268 8.93 -15.35 -3.51
CA ALA A 268 7.47 -15.46 -3.38
C ALA A 268 6.89 -16.20 -4.60
N THR A 269 6.01 -17.17 -4.37
CA THR A 269 5.34 -17.90 -5.48
C THR A 269 4.27 -17.08 -6.18
N SER A 270 3.76 -16.03 -5.54
CA SER A 270 2.67 -15.20 -6.05
C SER A 270 2.76 -13.78 -5.49
N LEU A 271 2.06 -12.83 -6.13
CA LEU A 271 1.98 -11.43 -5.73
C LEU A 271 1.47 -11.24 -4.30
N GLU A 272 0.62 -12.14 -3.78
CA GLU A 272 0.12 -12.07 -2.40
C GLU A 272 1.19 -12.37 -1.33
N ALA A 273 2.33 -12.91 -1.73
CA ALA A 273 3.46 -13.29 -0.88
C ALA A 273 3.09 -14.27 0.26
N ARG A 274 1.99 -15.02 0.14
CA ARG A 274 1.59 -16.02 1.16
C ARG A 274 2.39 -17.31 1.08
N TYR A 275 2.89 -17.65 -0.10
CA TYR A 275 3.70 -18.85 -0.29
C TYR A 275 5.08 -18.44 -0.75
N VAL A 276 6.08 -19.05 -0.15
CA VAL A 276 7.50 -18.81 -0.44
C VAL A 276 8.10 -20.14 -0.86
N ARG A 277 8.81 -20.12 -1.99
CA ARG A 277 9.60 -21.24 -2.49
C ARG A 277 11.04 -21.04 -2.04
N ILE A 278 11.66 -22.12 -1.56
CA ILE A 278 13.07 -22.19 -1.18
C ILE A 278 13.70 -23.32 -2.00
N GLU A 279 14.91 -23.09 -2.49
CA GLU A 279 15.73 -24.11 -3.14
C GLU A 279 17.10 -24.16 -2.47
N TRP A 280 17.59 -25.38 -2.21
CA TRP A 280 18.90 -25.63 -1.63
C TRP A 280 19.87 -26.17 -2.67
N LYS A 281 21.17 -26.04 -2.39
CA LYS A 281 22.28 -26.48 -3.27
C LYS A 281 22.31 -27.99 -3.47
N ASP A 282 21.77 -28.74 -2.52
CA ASP A 282 21.67 -30.21 -2.54
C ASP A 282 20.44 -30.72 -3.31
N GLY A 283 19.74 -29.84 -4.04
CA GLY A 283 18.57 -30.20 -4.83
C GLY A 283 17.26 -30.30 -4.02
N ARG A 284 17.28 -30.06 -2.70
CA ARG A 284 16.03 -29.95 -1.93
C ARG A 284 15.24 -28.73 -2.39
N VAL A 285 13.92 -28.88 -2.48
CA VAL A 285 12.98 -27.82 -2.79
C VAL A 285 11.89 -27.79 -1.73
N GLY A 286 11.65 -26.61 -1.20
CA GLY A 286 10.71 -26.39 -0.11
C GLY A 286 9.72 -25.30 -0.45
N ARG A 287 8.53 -25.42 0.14
CA ARG A 287 7.51 -24.39 0.09
C ARG A 287 6.91 -24.23 1.47
N PHE A 288 6.86 -22.99 1.94
CA PHE A 288 6.19 -22.66 3.19
C PHE A 288 5.15 -21.56 3.00
N LYS A 289 4.18 -21.54 3.91
CA LYS A 289 3.07 -20.59 3.92
C LYS A 289 3.24 -19.60 5.07
N LEU A 290 3.18 -18.31 4.74
CA LEU A 290 3.20 -17.20 5.67
C LEU A 290 1.78 -16.73 6.04
N SER A 291 1.56 -16.51 7.33
CA SER A 291 0.35 -15.92 7.88
C SER A 291 0.32 -14.40 7.66
N ASN A 292 -0.81 -13.76 8.00
CA ASN A 292 -0.91 -12.30 8.06
C ASN A 292 -0.11 -11.69 9.25
N SER A 293 0.40 -12.51 10.17
CA SER A 293 1.17 -12.08 11.35
C SER A 293 2.66 -12.41 11.25
N GLY A 294 3.15 -12.83 10.08
CA GLY A 294 4.55 -13.19 9.87
C GLY A 294 4.95 -14.57 10.43
N LEU A 295 3.97 -15.46 10.67
CA LEU A 295 4.23 -16.82 11.15
C LEU A 295 4.23 -17.81 9.98
N VAL A 296 5.09 -18.82 10.07
CA VAL A 296 5.09 -19.98 9.19
C VAL A 296 3.96 -20.93 9.62
N GLU A 297 2.91 -21.04 8.81
CA GLU A 297 1.73 -21.86 9.12
C GLU A 297 1.89 -23.32 8.69
N ARG A 298 2.57 -23.52 7.55
CA ARG A 298 2.79 -24.84 6.93
C ARG A 298 4.11 -24.80 6.18
N ALA A 299 4.83 -25.90 6.18
CA ALA A 299 6.01 -26.11 5.35
C ALA A 299 5.98 -27.52 4.74
N VAL A 300 6.47 -27.63 3.52
CA VAL A 300 6.69 -28.92 2.82
C VAL A 300 8.06 -28.85 2.19
N VAL A 301 8.89 -29.87 2.37
CA VAL A 301 10.23 -29.97 1.78
C VAL A 301 10.38 -31.33 1.09
N ILE A 302 10.86 -31.31 -0.15
CA ILE A 302 11.09 -32.49 -0.97
C ILE A 302 12.57 -32.51 -1.33
N GLY A 303 13.25 -33.60 -1.01
CA GLY A 303 14.61 -33.89 -1.44
C GLY A 303 14.68 -35.12 -2.34
N GLU A 304 15.90 -35.56 -2.64
CA GLU A 304 16.17 -36.71 -3.53
C GLU A 304 15.51 -38.01 -3.04
N ARG A 305 15.45 -38.21 -1.71
CA ARG A 305 14.84 -39.39 -1.07
C ARG A 305 13.34 -39.21 -0.77
N GLY A 306 12.69 -38.22 -1.39
CA GLY A 306 11.30 -37.87 -1.15
C GLY A 306 11.13 -36.81 -0.06
N ARG A 307 10.04 -36.88 0.70
CA ARG A 307 9.63 -35.82 1.63
C ARG A 307 10.55 -35.73 2.86
N ASP A 308 11.22 -34.59 3.04
CA ASP A 308 12.12 -34.31 4.15
C ASP A 308 11.36 -33.70 5.34
N LYS A 309 10.86 -34.58 6.21
CA LYS A 309 10.10 -34.18 7.40
C LYS A 309 10.96 -33.47 8.46
N GLN A 310 12.26 -33.70 8.48
CA GLN A 310 13.15 -33.08 9.47
C GLN A 310 13.30 -31.59 9.17
N THR A 311 13.57 -31.25 7.92
CA THR A 311 13.65 -29.85 7.49
C THR A 311 12.29 -29.15 7.58
N GLU A 312 11.18 -29.84 7.30
CA GLU A 312 9.83 -29.31 7.56
C GLU A 312 9.62 -28.95 9.03
N LEU A 313 10.07 -29.80 9.95
CA LEU A 313 9.94 -29.57 11.39
C LEU A 313 10.81 -28.40 11.87
N VAL A 314 11.98 -28.19 11.25
CA VAL A 314 12.83 -27.03 11.53
C VAL A 314 12.18 -25.74 11.06
N LEU A 315 11.60 -25.72 9.86
CA LEU A 315 10.88 -24.55 9.33
C LEU A 315 9.67 -24.17 10.20
N MET A 316 9.00 -25.17 10.76
CA MET A 316 7.81 -25.02 11.61
C MET A 316 8.13 -24.99 13.13
N GLY A 317 9.39 -25.17 13.50
CA GLY A 317 9.82 -25.36 14.88
C GLY A 317 9.96 -24.05 15.65
N GLY A 318 10.12 -24.13 16.97
CA GLY A 318 10.32 -22.95 17.82
C GLY A 318 9.11 -21.99 17.81
N ASP A 319 9.38 -20.69 17.65
CA ASP A 319 8.37 -19.61 17.72
C ASP A 319 7.55 -19.42 16.43
N LYS A 320 7.83 -20.21 15.37
CA LYS A 320 7.22 -20.12 14.03
C LYS A 320 7.36 -18.77 13.33
N ARG A 321 8.11 -17.83 13.89
CA ARG A 321 8.30 -16.50 13.29
C ARG A 321 9.19 -16.61 12.06
N VAL A 322 8.93 -15.79 11.05
CA VAL A 322 9.74 -15.78 9.84
C VAL A 322 11.15 -15.25 10.14
N GLU A 323 11.30 -14.34 11.10
CA GLU A 323 12.58 -13.72 11.46
C GLU A 323 13.56 -14.72 12.08
N SER A 324 13.06 -15.70 12.83
CA SER A 324 13.88 -16.74 13.47
C SER A 324 14.28 -17.86 12.50
N LEU A 325 13.73 -17.89 11.27
CA LEU A 325 14.07 -18.91 10.27
C LEU A 325 15.55 -18.94 9.92
N VAL A 326 16.22 -17.77 9.90
CA VAL A 326 17.66 -17.69 9.63
C VAL A 326 18.43 -18.51 10.65
N THR A 327 18.15 -18.30 11.93
CA THR A 327 18.78 -19.06 13.02
C THR A 327 18.42 -20.55 12.94
N ARG A 328 17.15 -20.89 12.67
CA ARG A 328 16.70 -22.29 12.61
C ARG A 328 17.33 -23.06 11.46
N LEU A 329 17.49 -22.45 10.29
CA LEU A 329 18.11 -23.09 9.12
C LEU A 329 19.63 -23.15 9.22
N LEU A 330 20.25 -22.31 10.05
CA LEU A 330 21.69 -22.37 10.34
C LEU A 330 22.07 -23.46 11.35
N THR A 331 21.12 -23.92 12.16
CA THR A 331 21.34 -24.97 13.16
C THR A 331 21.20 -26.39 12.64
N VAL A 332 20.93 -26.58 11.35
CA VAL A 332 20.74 -27.88 10.68
C VAL A 332 21.92 -28.16 9.78
#